data_AF-A0A8T7E1F2-F1
#
_entry.id   AF-A0A8T7E1F2-F1
#
_cell.length_a   1.000
_cell.length_b   1.000
_cell.length_c   1.000
_cell.angle_alpha   90.00
_cell.angle_beta   90.00
_cell.angle_gamma   90.00
#
_symmetry.space_group_name_H-M   'P 1'
#
loop_
_entity.id
_entity.type
_entity.pdbx_description
1 polymer ?
#
loop_
_entity_poly.entity_id
_entity_poly.type
_entity_poly.pdbx_seq_one_letter_code
_entity_poly.pdbx_strand_id
1 'polypeptide(L)'
;MKTLIPGPRRALAALALCLACSASCADSDEGLWTTATVGGTLNENWKASVALQTRFFDGTGRLDRHLIRPSVTRLLGDGRSITLGYDAHFVDEPRGFVEQRLWQQYQQSWP
;
A
#
# COMPACT_ATOMS: atom_id res chain seq x y z
N MET A 1 25.64 -18.96 -15.04
CA MET A 1 24.65 -18.10 -14.36
C MET A 1 24.49 -16.82 -15.18
N LYS A 2 23.34 -16.61 -15.83
CA LYS A 2 23.01 -15.39 -16.60
C LYS A 2 21.82 -14.72 -15.92
N THR A 3 22.03 -13.52 -15.38
CA THR A 3 21.00 -12.66 -14.78
C THR A 3 20.11 -12.11 -15.89
N LEU A 4 18.84 -12.51 -15.89
CA LEU A 4 17.85 -12.07 -16.88
C LEU A 4 17.20 -10.79 -16.35
N ILE A 5 17.78 -9.63 -16.67
CA ILE A 5 17.13 -8.33 -16.42
C ILE A 5 16.08 -8.14 -17.53
N PRO A 6 14.78 -8.10 -17.22
CA PRO A 6 13.76 -7.85 -18.24
C PRO A 6 13.93 -6.42 -18.77
N GLY A 7 14.12 -6.29 -20.09
CA GLY A 7 14.27 -4.99 -20.74
C GLY A 7 13.04 -4.09 -20.60
N PRO A 8 13.19 -2.77 -20.82
CA PRO A 8 12.16 -1.75 -20.53
C PRO A 8 10.82 -2.00 -21.24
N ARG A 9 10.85 -2.68 -22.40
CA ARG A 9 9.65 -3.07 -23.17
C ARG A 9 8.75 -4.07 -22.42
N ARG A 10 9.32 -4.94 -21.59
CA ARG A 10 8.56 -5.93 -20.80
C ARG A 10 7.90 -5.29 -19.57
N ALA A 11 8.54 -4.30 -18.96
CA ALA A 11 7.97 -3.52 -17.86
C ALA A 11 6.77 -2.67 -18.32
N LEU A 12 6.85 -2.07 -19.51
CA LEU A 12 5.76 -1.30 -20.12
C LEU A 12 4.53 -2.15 -20.45
N ALA A 13 4.71 -3.39 -20.91
CA ALA A 13 3.60 -4.29 -21.20
C ALA A 13 2.84 -4.73 -19.94
N ALA A 14 3.56 -4.94 -18.83
CA ALA A 14 2.94 -5.25 -17.54
C ALA A 14 2.13 -4.06 -16.99
N LEU A 15 2.64 -2.82 -17.14
CA LEU A 15 1.92 -1.61 -16.76
C LEU A 15 0.64 -1.41 -17.60
N ALA A 16 0.69 -1.71 -18.89
CA ALA A 16 -0.47 -1.62 -19.78
C ALA A 16 -1.57 -2.64 -19.44
N LEU A 17 -1.20 -3.85 -18.98
CA LEU A 17 -2.17 -4.87 -18.57
C LEU A 17 -2.89 -4.50 -17.26
N CYS A 18 -2.21 -3.83 -16.33
CA CYS A 18 -2.83 -3.34 -15.09
C CYS A 18 -3.85 -2.21 -15.34
N LEU A 19 -3.72 -1.45 -16.44
CA LEU A 19 -4.62 -0.34 -16.80
C LEU A 19 -5.90 -0.79 -17.52
N ALA A 20 -5.98 -2.04 -17.98
CA ALA A 20 -7.07 -2.52 -18.85
C ALA A 20 -8.25 -3.18 -18.12
N CYS A 21 -8.17 -3.38 -16.80
CA CYS A 21 -9.26 -3.95 -16.00
C CYS A 21 -10.18 -2.86 -15.42
N SER A 22 -10.79 -2.04 -16.27
CA SER A 22 -11.95 -1.24 -15.88
C SER A 22 -13.17 -2.16 -15.83
N ALA A 23 -13.26 -2.97 -14.78
CA ALA A 23 -14.47 -3.74 -14.49
C ALA A 23 -15.59 -2.75 -14.11
N SER A 24 -16.44 -2.42 -15.08
CA SER A 24 -17.64 -1.61 -14.86
C SER A 24 -18.64 -2.45 -14.05
N CYS A 25 -18.71 -2.18 -12.75
CA CYS A 25 -19.74 -2.70 -11.86
C CYS A 25 -20.73 -1.55 -11.60
N ALA A 26 -21.91 -1.65 -12.20
CA ALA A 26 -23.00 -0.69 -12.05
C ALA A 26 -23.63 -0.80 -10.65
N ASP A 27 -23.07 -0.06 -9.71
CA ASP A 27 -23.67 0.55 -8.51
C ASP A 27 -22.51 1.27 -7.79
N SER A 28 -22.24 2.50 -8.22
CA SER A 28 -20.89 3.04 -8.22
C SER A 28 -20.40 3.61 -6.89
N ASP A 29 -20.05 2.74 -5.94
CA ASP A 29 -19.02 3.05 -4.92
C ASP A 29 -17.62 3.03 -5.59
N GLU A 30 -17.52 3.75 -6.71
CA GLU A 30 -16.33 3.85 -7.57
C GLU A 30 -15.26 4.62 -6.82
N GLY A 31 -14.08 4.01 -6.68
CA GLY A 31 -12.96 4.65 -6.02
C GLY A 31 -11.63 4.29 -6.65
N LEU A 32 -10.85 5.30 -6.99
CA LEU A 32 -9.44 5.10 -7.36
C LEU A 32 -8.58 5.19 -6.11
N TRP A 33 -7.86 4.11 -5.80
CA TRP A 33 -6.86 4.10 -4.74
C TRP A 33 -5.47 4.21 -5.34
N THR A 34 -4.67 5.12 -4.82
CA THR A 34 -3.24 5.21 -5.09
C THR A 34 -2.47 4.97 -3.80
N THR A 35 -1.30 4.35 -3.88
CA THR A 35 -0.45 4.13 -2.72
C THR A 35 1.00 4.27 -3.11
N ALA A 36 1.72 5.13 -2.40
CA ALA A 36 3.16 5.28 -2.48
C ALA A 36 3.77 4.79 -1.16
N THR A 37 4.63 3.79 -1.23
CA THR A 37 5.29 3.23 -0.05
C THR A 37 6.79 3.43 -0.14
N VAL A 38 7.38 3.97 0.90
CA VAL A 38 8.83 4.02 1.09
C VAL A 38 9.17 3.17 2.29
N GLY A 39 10.14 2.28 2.14
CA GLY A 39 10.56 1.41 3.23
C GLY A 39 11.98 0.93 3.07
N GLY A 40 12.56 0.48 4.16
CA GLY A 40 13.94 0.05 4.22
C GLY A 40 14.23 -0.85 5.41
N THR A 41 15.37 -1.51 5.33
CA THR A 41 15.95 -2.27 6.43
C THR A 41 16.70 -1.28 7.33
N LEU A 42 16.35 -1.24 8.63
CA LEU A 42 17.05 -0.43 9.63
C LEU A 42 18.32 -1.16 10.12
N ASN A 43 18.22 -2.47 10.28
CA ASN A 43 19.30 -3.39 10.59
C ASN A 43 18.86 -4.83 10.26
N GLU A 44 19.69 -5.82 10.55
CA GLU A 44 19.44 -7.24 10.23
C GLU A 44 18.08 -7.78 10.74
N ASN A 45 17.53 -7.19 11.81
CA ASN A 45 16.34 -7.69 12.48
C ASN A 45 15.14 -6.74 12.36
N TRP A 46 15.30 -5.57 11.75
CA TRP A 46 14.26 -4.53 11.74
C TRP A 46 14.07 -3.90 10.37
N LYS A 47 12.82 -3.77 9.96
CA LYS A 47 12.40 -3.01 8.78
C LYS A 47 11.42 -1.92 9.21
N ALA A 48 11.42 -0.81 8.49
CA ALA A 48 10.42 0.23 8.65
C ALA A 48 9.87 0.63 7.30
N SER A 49 8.61 1.04 7.28
CA SER A 49 7.98 1.60 6.08
C SER A 49 6.99 2.69 6.45
N VAL A 50 6.78 3.61 5.52
CA VAL A 50 5.71 4.60 5.56
C VAL A 50 4.98 4.50 4.23
N ALA A 51 3.67 4.29 4.27
CA ALA A 51 2.81 4.38 3.11
C ALA A 51 1.95 5.64 3.17
N LEU A 52 1.88 6.36 2.05
CA LEU A 52 0.86 7.36 1.78
C LEU A 52 -0.15 6.75 0.82
N GLN A 53 -1.40 6.67 1.23
CA GLN A 53 -2.49 6.12 0.42
C GLN A 53 -3.57 7.17 0.22
N THR A 54 -4.03 7.34 -1.01
CA THR A 54 -5.05 8.34 -1.36
C THR A 54 -6.21 7.65 -2.06
N ARG A 55 -7.45 7.97 -1.67
CA ARG A 55 -8.68 7.53 -2.36
C ARG A 55 -9.36 8.72 -3.01
N PHE A 56 -9.69 8.57 -4.28
CA PHE A 56 -10.57 9.48 -5.01
C PHE A 56 -11.92 8.80 -5.24
N PHE A 57 -13.00 9.57 -5.17
CA PHE A 57 -14.38 9.13 -5.45
C PHE A 57 -14.90 9.79 -6.73
N ASP A 58 -15.95 9.24 -7.32
CA ASP A 58 -16.69 9.80 -8.47
C ASP A 58 -15.79 10.15 -9.67
N GLY A 59 -15.27 9.11 -10.34
CA GLY A 59 -14.51 9.30 -11.58
C GLY A 59 -13.23 10.15 -11.47
N THR A 60 -12.64 10.27 -10.26
CA THR A 60 -11.45 11.07 -9.87
C THR A 60 -11.69 12.54 -9.52
N GLY A 61 -12.92 13.04 -9.57
CA GLY A 61 -13.22 14.46 -9.36
C GLY A 61 -13.07 14.95 -7.92
N ARG A 62 -13.17 14.06 -6.92
CA ARG A 62 -13.14 14.42 -5.49
C ARG A 62 -12.17 13.55 -4.70
N LEU A 63 -11.28 14.18 -3.95
CA LEU A 63 -10.50 13.51 -2.91
C LEU A 63 -11.45 13.09 -1.77
N ASP A 64 -11.47 11.81 -1.42
CA ASP A 64 -12.28 11.29 -0.32
C ASP A 64 -11.47 11.21 0.97
N ARG A 65 -10.27 10.62 0.88
CA ARG A 65 -9.39 10.44 2.02
C ARG A 65 -7.94 10.27 1.61
N HIS A 66 -7.06 10.61 2.54
CA HIS A 66 -5.67 10.15 2.49
C HIS A 66 -5.26 9.54 3.83
N LEU A 67 -4.40 8.54 3.76
CA LEU A 67 -3.93 7.76 4.90
C LEU A 67 -2.41 7.87 4.96
N ILE A 68 -1.88 8.08 6.17
CA ILE A 68 -0.46 7.96 6.47
C ILE A 68 -0.28 6.74 7.37
N ARG A 69 0.54 5.80 6.92
CA ARG A 69 0.67 4.47 7.53
C ARG A 69 2.13 4.11 7.82
N PRO A 70 2.73 4.65 8.90
CA PRO A 70 4.01 4.16 9.39
C PRO A 70 3.86 2.74 9.97
N SER A 71 4.86 1.91 9.73
CA SER A 71 4.98 0.60 10.37
C SER A 71 6.43 0.21 10.60
N VAL A 72 6.63 -0.64 11.61
CA VAL A 72 7.90 -1.24 11.95
C VAL A 72 7.71 -2.75 12.05
N THR A 73 8.59 -3.50 11.40
CA THR A 73 8.59 -4.95 11.38
C THR A 73 9.85 -5.48 12.05
N ARG A 74 9.67 -6.36 13.03
CA ARG A 74 10.73 -7.19 13.60
C ARG A 74 10.80 -8.53 12.87
N LEU A 75 11.96 -8.86 12.35
CA LEU A 75 12.28 -10.19 11.81
C LEU A 75 12.68 -11.09 12.98
N LEU A 76 12.06 -12.27 13.08
CA LEU A 76 12.29 -13.22 14.16
C LEU A 76 13.19 -14.39 13.77
N GLY A 77 13.63 -14.44 12.50
CA GLY A 77 14.27 -15.63 11.92
C GLY A 77 13.23 -16.66 11.44
N ASP A 78 13.69 -17.68 10.70
CA ASP A 78 12.86 -18.80 10.22
C ASP A 78 11.60 -18.39 9.44
N GLY A 79 11.70 -17.33 8.64
CA GLY A 79 10.57 -16.82 7.85
C GLY A 79 9.46 -16.15 8.66
N ARG A 80 9.71 -15.83 9.94
CA ARG A 80 8.75 -15.17 10.85
C ARG A 80 8.98 -13.68 10.98
N SER A 81 7.90 -12.92 11.12
CA SER A 81 7.97 -11.50 11.45
C SER A 81 6.75 -11.02 12.23
N ILE A 82 6.97 -10.00 13.06
CA ILE A 82 5.90 -9.23 13.73
C ILE A 82 5.97 -7.79 13.22
N THR A 83 4.84 -7.24 12.81
CA THR A 83 4.71 -5.84 12.41
C THR A 83 3.78 -5.12 13.35
N LEU A 84 4.18 -3.94 13.78
CA LEU A 84 3.33 -2.95 14.44
C LEU A 84 3.21 -1.75 13.52
N GLY A 85 2.00 -1.25 13.36
CA GLY A 85 1.75 -0.09 12.52
C GLY A 85 0.63 0.77 13.06
N TYR A 86 0.57 1.97 12.51
CA TYR A 86 -0.41 2.98 12.88
C TYR A 86 -0.93 3.61 11.60
N ASP A 87 -2.24 3.86 11.55
CA ASP A 87 -2.91 4.48 10.42
C ASP A 87 -3.56 5.78 10.89
N ALA A 88 -3.16 6.91 10.30
CA ALA A 88 -3.87 8.17 10.40
C ALA A 88 -4.70 8.37 9.12
N HIS A 89 -6.01 8.40 9.26
CA HIS A 89 -6.97 8.57 8.18
C HIS A 89 -7.51 9.99 8.21
N PHE A 90 -7.14 10.78 7.21
CA PHE A 90 -7.66 12.12 6.99
C PHE A 90 -8.83 11.99 6.01
N VAL A 91 -10.04 12.07 6.54
CA VAL A 91 -11.27 11.97 5.74
C VAL A 91 -11.73 13.38 5.40
N ASP A 92 -11.98 13.65 4.12
CA ASP A 92 -12.46 14.93 3.63
C ASP A 92 -13.98 15.03 3.84
N GLU A 93 -14.38 14.99 5.11
CA GLU A 93 -15.73 15.21 5.60
C GLU A 93 -15.81 16.61 6.24
N PRO A 94 -17.00 17.24 6.31
CA PRO A 94 -17.18 18.64 6.75
C PRO A 94 -16.72 18.95 8.20
N ARG A 95 -16.14 17.99 8.91
CA ARG A 95 -15.67 18.10 10.30
C ARG A 95 -14.17 17.90 10.48
N GLY A 96 -13.41 17.63 9.41
CA GLY A 96 -11.94 17.50 9.47
C GLY A 96 -11.46 16.44 10.47
N PHE A 97 -12.19 15.33 10.58
CA PHE A 97 -11.90 14.27 11.54
C PHE A 97 -10.68 13.45 11.08
N VAL A 98 -9.75 13.20 12.01
CA VAL A 98 -8.63 12.28 11.79
C VAL A 98 -8.92 11.01 12.56
N GLU A 99 -9.27 9.93 11.85
CA GLU A 99 -9.40 8.62 12.46
C GLU A 99 -8.02 8.01 12.68
N GLN A 100 -7.79 7.44 13.86
CA GLN A 100 -6.51 6.87 14.26
C GLN A 100 -6.68 5.39 14.60
N ARG A 101 -5.86 4.52 13.99
CA ARG A 101 -5.93 3.07 14.23
C ARG A 101 -4.54 2.52 14.50
N LEU A 102 -4.41 1.73 15.57
CA LEU A 102 -3.25 0.89 15.80
C LEU A 102 -3.54 -0.50 15.23
N TRP A 103 -2.56 -1.09 14.55
CA TRP A 103 -2.68 -2.46 14.05
C TRP A 103 -1.41 -3.26 14.28
N GLN A 104 -1.59 -4.58 14.31
CA GLN A 104 -0.51 -5.54 14.46
C GLN A 104 -0.69 -6.69 13.47
N GLN A 105 0.42 -7.23 12.98
CA GLN A 105 0.42 -8.38 12.09
C GLN A 105 1.51 -9.36 12.53
N TYR A 106 1.16 -10.64 12.61
CA TYR A 106 2.11 -11.74 12.65
C TYR A 106 2.12 -12.42 11.28
N GLN A 107 3.31 -12.67 10.73
CA GLN A 107 3.47 -13.34 9.46
C GLN A 107 4.47 -14.50 9.59
N GLN A 108 4.09 -15.64 9.01
CA GLN A 108 4.91 -16.83 8.83
C GLN A 108 4.95 -17.16 7.34
N SER A 109 6.14 -17.19 6.76
CA SER A 109 6.36 -17.75 5.43
C SER A 109 6.73 -19.23 5.56
N TRP A 110 6.12 -20.08 4.74
CA TRP A 110 6.50 -21.49 4.61
C TRP A 110 7.55 -21.63 3.49
N PRO A 111 8.50 -22.56 3.62
CA PRO A 111 9.46 -22.87 2.56
C PRO A 111 8.80 -23.44 1.30
#